data_AF-A0A455U7W1-F1
#
_entry.id   AF-A0A455U7W1-F1
#
_cell.length_a   1.000
_cell.length_b   1.000
_cell.length_c   1.000
_cell.angle_alpha   90.00
_cell.angle_beta   90.00
_cell.angle_gamma   90.00
#
_symmetry.space_group_name_H-M   'P 1'
#
loop_
_entity.id
_entity.type
_entity.pdbx_description
1 polymer ?
#
loop_
_entity_poly.entity_id
_entity_poly.type
_entity_poly.pdbx_seq_one_letter_code
_entity_poly.pdbx_strand_id
1 'polypeptide(L)'
;MGRCHGAVVTSATLTALGRFERLQERAGLANRYRYQALPSPFDYANAVLRVPKEATDPGDRDAHERAIVAFVSQLADKEAALVLFSSRAQLRAVDKALPVEIKARVLAQDALPKRELIERHRSAVDKGEGVLSLAWRASPRGSISPATI
;
A
#
# COMPACT_ATOMS: atom_id res chain seq x y z
N MET A 1 19.70 27.36 -19.49
CA MET A 1 20.14 26.36 -18.49
C MET A 1 19.88 26.92 -17.10
N GLY A 2 18.99 26.30 -16.33
CA GLY A 2 18.68 26.75 -14.96
C GLY A 2 19.77 26.31 -13.98
N ARG A 3 20.55 27.25 -13.45
CA ARG A 3 21.50 26.98 -12.35
C ARG A 3 20.76 27.04 -11.02
N CYS A 4 20.53 25.87 -10.43
CA CYS A 4 20.10 25.73 -9.05
C CYS A 4 21.32 25.92 -8.13
N HIS A 5 21.29 26.93 -7.26
CA HIS A 5 22.38 27.20 -6.30
C HIS A 5 22.28 26.33 -5.03
N GLY A 6 21.14 25.68 -4.81
CA GLY A 6 20.91 24.72 -3.73
C GLY A 6 19.51 24.11 -3.84
N ALA A 7 19.41 22.81 -3.59
CA ALA A 7 18.17 22.04 -3.61
C ALA A 7 18.03 21.20 -2.35
N VAL A 8 16.81 21.10 -1.83
CA VAL A 8 16.48 20.23 -0.71
C VAL A 8 15.54 19.14 -1.22
N VAL A 9 15.89 17.89 -0.95
CA VAL A 9 15.07 16.72 -1.29
C VAL A 9 14.53 16.13 -0.01
N THR A 10 13.20 16.06 0.11
CA THR A 10 12.51 15.50 1.27
C THR A 10 11.50 14.46 0.80
N SER A 11 11.46 13.32 1.48
CA SER A 11 10.38 12.33 1.35
C SER A 11 10.45 11.38 2.54
N ALA A 12 9.30 10.81 2.90
CA ALA A 12 9.15 9.84 3.98
C ALA A 12 9.84 8.50 3.70
N THR A 13 10.27 8.24 2.46
CA THR A 13 10.85 6.94 2.03
C THR A 13 12.19 7.09 1.30
N LEU A 14 12.89 8.23 1.49
CA LEU A 14 14.23 8.42 0.91
C LEU A 14 15.26 7.45 1.47
N THR A 15 15.03 6.93 2.68
CA THR A 15 15.89 5.95 3.31
C THR A 15 15.40 4.53 3.02
N ALA A 16 16.35 3.63 2.77
CA ALA A 16 16.12 2.20 2.87
C ALA A 16 16.84 1.72 4.13
N LEU A 17 16.12 1.06 5.05
CA LEU A 17 16.66 0.58 6.33
C LEU A 17 17.40 1.68 7.12
N GLY A 18 16.89 2.92 7.07
CA GLY A 18 17.50 4.07 7.74
C GLY A 18 18.72 4.67 7.05
N ARG A 19 19.14 4.15 5.89
CA ARG A 19 20.31 4.62 5.13
C ARG A 19 19.92 5.26 3.81
N PHE A 20 20.72 6.23 3.37
CA PHE A 20 20.53 6.96 2.11
C PHE A 20 21.32 6.37 0.93
N GLU A 21 21.97 5.22 1.09
CA GLU A 21 22.84 4.57 0.09
C GLU A 21 22.16 4.47 -1.28
N ARG A 22 20.92 3.99 -1.33
CA ARG A 22 20.15 3.84 -2.57
C ARG A 22 19.87 5.16 -3.29
N LEU A 23 19.71 6.26 -2.54
CA LEU A 23 19.55 7.60 -3.11
C LEU A 23 20.90 8.14 -3.60
N GLN A 24 21.97 7.92 -2.84
CA GLN A 24 23.33 8.35 -3.17
C GLN A 24 23.81 7.71 -4.48
N GLU A 25 23.64 6.40 -4.63
CA GLU A 25 24.01 5.65 -5.83
C GLU A 25 23.27 6.15 -7.07
N ARG A 26 21.94 6.29 -6.99
CA ARG A 26 21.11 6.66 -8.15
C ARG A 26 21.24 8.11 -8.56
N ALA A 27 21.52 9.01 -7.61
CA ALA A 27 21.62 10.44 -7.88
C ALA A 27 23.08 10.92 -8.04
N GLY A 28 24.07 10.03 -7.89
CA GLY A 28 25.49 10.38 -7.98
C GLY A 28 25.96 11.32 -6.86
N LEU A 29 25.28 11.33 -5.70
CA LEU A 29 25.43 12.35 -4.65
C LEU A 29 26.51 12.00 -3.61
N ALA A 30 27.54 11.24 -3.98
CA ALA A 30 28.50 10.72 -3.01
C ALA A 30 29.22 11.83 -2.20
N ASN A 31 29.18 11.70 -0.87
CA ASN A 31 29.98 12.38 0.17
C ASN A 31 30.00 13.92 0.24
N ARG A 32 29.17 14.65 -0.53
CA ARG A 32 29.17 16.13 -0.52
C ARG A 32 27.93 16.79 0.10
N TYR A 33 26.99 16.01 0.64
CA TYR A 33 25.69 16.53 1.10
C TYR A 33 25.38 16.13 2.53
N ARG A 34 24.52 16.93 3.19
CA ARG A 34 23.99 16.62 4.53
C ARG A 34 22.75 15.75 4.38
N TYR A 35 22.69 14.67 5.17
CA TYR A 35 21.57 13.75 5.22
C TYR A 35 20.99 13.75 6.63
N GLN A 36 19.68 13.82 6.75
CA GLN A 36 18.99 13.75 8.03
C GLN A 36 17.77 12.83 7.90
N ALA A 37 17.76 11.78 8.71
CA ALA A 37 16.58 10.94 8.89
C ALA A 37 15.85 11.43 10.15
N LEU A 38 14.58 11.80 10.01
CA LEU A 38 13.73 12.10 11.15
C LEU A 38 13.16 10.81 11.73
N PRO A 39 13.00 10.71 13.06
CA PRO A 39 12.34 9.55 13.67
C PRO A 39 10.90 9.44 13.17
N SER A 40 10.42 8.20 13.06
CA SER A 40 9.04 7.95 12.65
C SER A 40 8.08 8.44 13.75
N PRO A 41 6.99 9.14 13.39
CA PRO A 41 5.95 9.52 14.34
C PRO A 41 5.06 8.33 14.75
N PHE A 42 5.23 7.15 14.13
CA PHE A 42 4.41 5.98 14.39
C PHE A 42 4.91 5.17 15.58
N ASP A 43 3.98 4.78 16.44
CA ASP A 43 4.24 3.89 17.57
C ASP A 43 4.31 2.42 17.11
N TYR A 44 5.50 2.02 16.65
CA TYR A 44 5.74 0.64 16.24
C TYR A 44 5.80 -0.34 17.41
N ALA A 45 5.96 0.12 18.66
CA ALA A 45 6.02 -0.78 19.81
C ALA A 45 4.66 -1.47 20.04
N ASN A 46 3.57 -0.80 19.70
CA ASN A 46 2.22 -1.35 19.72
C ASN A 46 1.77 -1.94 18.37
N ALA A 47 2.62 -1.92 17.34
CA ALA A 47 2.30 -2.52 16.04
C ALA A 47 2.53 -4.04 16.09
N VAL A 48 1.56 -4.81 15.59
CA VAL A 48 1.66 -6.27 15.53
C VAL A 48 1.82 -6.70 14.08
N LEU A 49 2.94 -7.36 13.77
CA LEU A 49 3.11 -8.09 12.52
C LEU A 49 2.55 -9.51 12.71
N ARG A 50 1.47 -9.84 12.00
CA ARG A 50 0.92 -11.20 11.97
C ARG A 50 1.10 -11.78 10.58
N VAL A 51 1.78 -12.92 10.49
CA VAL A 51 1.83 -13.75 9.30
C VAL A 51 0.92 -14.95 9.56
N PRO A 52 -0.20 -15.11 8.82
CA PRO A 52 -1.07 -16.26 8.98
C PRO A 52 -0.30 -17.56 8.77
N LYS A 53 -0.57 -18.59 9.58
CA LYS A 53 0.08 -19.90 9.42
C LYS A 53 -0.38 -20.60 8.14
N GLU A 54 -1.59 -20.26 7.71
CA GLU A 54 -2.26 -20.72 6.51
C GLU A 54 -1.85 -19.92 5.27
N ALA A 55 -0.84 -19.04 5.36
CA ALA A 55 -0.33 -18.30 4.21
C ALA A 55 0.20 -19.29 3.16
N THR A 56 -0.57 -19.46 2.09
CA THR A 56 -0.23 -20.35 0.98
C THR A 56 0.81 -19.69 0.08
N ASP A 57 1.57 -20.51 -0.64
CA ASP A 57 2.45 -20.04 -1.70
C ASP A 57 1.64 -19.20 -2.72
N PRO A 58 2.03 -17.94 -3.01
CA PRO A 58 1.35 -17.11 -4.00
C PRO A 58 1.43 -17.67 -5.43
N GLY A 59 2.25 -18.69 -5.68
CA GLY A 59 2.29 -19.44 -6.94
C GLY A 59 1.02 -20.23 -7.23
N ASP A 60 0.31 -20.72 -6.20
CA ASP A 60 -1.05 -21.25 -6.34
C ASP A 60 -2.06 -20.12 -6.13
N ARG A 61 -2.45 -19.51 -7.25
CA ARG A 61 -3.34 -18.36 -7.26
C ARG A 61 -4.68 -18.64 -6.59
N ASP A 62 -5.28 -19.80 -6.85
CA ASP A 62 -6.63 -20.10 -6.36
C ASP A 62 -6.61 -20.39 -4.86
N ALA A 63 -5.60 -21.12 -4.38
CA ALA A 63 -5.41 -21.33 -2.95
C ALA A 63 -5.16 -20.02 -2.21
N HIS A 64 -4.34 -19.14 -2.79
CA HIS A 64 -4.01 -17.85 -2.21
C HIS A 64 -5.22 -16.90 -2.17
N GLU A 65 -6.02 -16.84 -3.24
CA GLU A 65 -7.26 -16.06 -3.25
C GLU A 65 -8.26 -16.55 -2.19
N ARG A 66 -8.43 -17.88 -2.03
CA ARG A 66 -9.28 -18.45 -0.96
C ARG A 66 -8.78 -18.10 0.44
N ALA A 67 -7.47 -18.17 0.68
CA ALA A 67 -6.88 -17.83 1.96
C ALA A 67 -7.13 -16.35 2.32
N ILE A 68 -7.01 -15.45 1.34
CA ILE A 68 -7.31 -14.02 1.54
C ILE A 68 -8.79 -13.81 1.87
N VAL A 69 -9.70 -14.44 1.12
CA VAL A 69 -11.16 -14.35 1.38
C VAL A 69 -11.48 -14.84 2.79
N ALA A 70 -10.93 -15.98 3.20
CA ALA A 70 -11.13 -16.53 4.53
C ALA A 70 -10.62 -15.57 5.62
N PHE A 71 -9.41 -15.03 5.45
CA PHE A 71 -8.82 -14.08 6.40
C PHE A 71 -9.66 -12.80 6.52
N VAL A 72 -10.03 -12.20 5.40
CA VAL A 72 -10.83 -10.97 5.37
C VAL A 72 -12.21 -11.19 6.00
N SER A 73 -12.81 -12.36 5.78
CA SER A 73 -14.13 -12.69 6.34
C SER A 73 -14.11 -12.90 7.85
N GLN A 74 -12.94 -13.07 8.47
CA GLN A 74 -12.78 -13.19 9.92
C GLN A 74 -12.50 -11.87 10.62
N LEU A 75 -12.29 -10.77 9.87
CA LEU A 75 -12.10 -9.44 10.45
C LEU A 75 -13.35 -9.01 11.21
N ALA A 76 -13.14 -8.38 12.36
CA ALA A 76 -14.26 -8.06 13.24
C ALA A 76 -15.17 -6.97 12.65
N ASP A 77 -16.42 -6.94 13.10
CA ASP A 77 -17.42 -6.06 12.50
C ASP A 77 -17.19 -4.56 12.70
N LYS A 78 -16.29 -4.21 13.61
CA LYS A 78 -15.91 -2.83 13.92
C LYS A 78 -14.51 -2.48 13.44
N GLU A 79 -13.81 -3.42 12.81
CA GLU A 79 -12.46 -3.18 12.32
C GLU A 79 -12.47 -2.41 11.00
N ALA A 80 -11.63 -1.38 10.94
CA ALA A 80 -11.28 -0.70 9.72
C ALA A 80 -9.95 -1.24 9.20
N ALA A 81 -9.94 -1.76 7.97
CA ALA A 81 -8.77 -2.41 7.39
C ALA A 81 -8.50 -1.94 5.96
N LEU A 82 -7.22 -1.84 5.61
CA LEU A 82 -6.74 -1.60 4.25
C LEU A 82 -6.05 -2.86 3.74
N VAL A 83 -6.61 -3.47 2.70
CA VAL A 83 -6.04 -4.66 2.05
C VAL A 83 -5.37 -4.24 0.75
N LEU A 84 -4.06 -4.50 0.66
CA LEU A 84 -3.23 -4.15 -0.49
C LEU A 84 -2.96 -5.38 -1.36
N PHE A 85 -3.38 -5.31 -2.63
CA PHE A 85 -3.17 -6.36 -3.61
C PHE A 85 -1.98 -6.03 -4.53
N SER A 86 -1.29 -7.08 -4.97
CA SER A 86 -0.17 -6.98 -5.93
C SER A 86 -0.64 -6.71 -7.36
N SER A 87 -1.90 -7.04 -7.67
CA SER A 87 -2.48 -6.84 -9.00
C SER A 87 -3.98 -6.51 -8.93
N ARG A 88 -4.45 -5.79 -9.95
CA ARG A 88 -5.87 -5.49 -10.14
C ARG A 88 -6.72 -6.74 -10.33
N ALA A 89 -6.17 -7.77 -10.97
CA ALA A 89 -6.90 -9.01 -11.26
C ALA A 89 -7.20 -9.78 -9.97
N GLN A 90 -6.24 -9.85 -9.04
CA GLN A 90 -6.41 -10.49 -7.74
C GLN A 90 -7.44 -9.74 -6.87
N LEU A 91 -7.37 -8.40 -6.84
CA LEU A 91 -8.35 -7.57 -6.12
C LEU A 91 -9.78 -7.90 -6.57
N ARG A 92 -10.04 -7.91 -7.89
CA ARG A 92 -11.38 -8.20 -8.42
C ARG A 92 -11.83 -9.63 -8.13
N ALA A 93 -10.91 -10.60 -8.15
CA ALA A 93 -11.23 -11.99 -7.87
C ALA A 93 -11.66 -12.18 -6.41
N VAL A 94 -10.89 -11.60 -5.48
CA VAL A 94 -11.22 -11.60 -4.04
C VAL A 94 -12.50 -10.83 -3.78
N ASP A 95 -12.65 -9.62 -4.31
CA ASP A 95 -13.87 -8.80 -4.18
C ASP A 95 -15.11 -9.57 -4.66
N LYS A 96 -15.02 -10.26 -5.82
CA LYS A 96 -16.12 -11.10 -6.31
C LYS A 96 -16.43 -12.28 -5.40
N ALA A 97 -15.42 -12.90 -4.79
CA ALA A 97 -15.56 -14.07 -3.93
C ALA A 97 -16.02 -13.76 -2.49
N LEU A 98 -16.01 -12.48 -2.07
CA LEU A 98 -16.45 -12.12 -0.73
C LEU A 98 -17.95 -12.39 -0.49
N PRO A 99 -18.34 -12.84 0.72
CA PRO A 99 -19.74 -12.94 1.13
C PRO A 99 -20.47 -11.60 1.05
N VAL A 100 -21.79 -11.65 0.89
CA VAL A 100 -22.64 -10.44 0.71
C VAL A 100 -22.58 -9.54 1.94
N GLU A 101 -22.51 -10.15 3.12
CA GLU A 101 -22.46 -9.48 4.42
C GLU A 101 -21.21 -8.61 4.56
N ILE A 102 -20.07 -9.12 4.07
CA ILE A 102 -18.80 -8.41 4.07
C ILE A 102 -18.77 -7.34 2.98
N LYS A 103 -19.30 -7.65 1.78
CA LYS A 103 -19.37 -6.72 0.64
C LYS A 103 -20.07 -5.41 0.96
N ALA A 104 -21.05 -5.42 1.86
CA ALA A 104 -21.74 -4.19 2.29
C ALA A 104 -20.80 -3.14 2.89
N ARG A 105 -19.61 -3.54 3.36
CA ARG A 105 -18.61 -2.68 4.01
C ARG A 105 -17.34 -2.50 3.17
N VAL A 106 -17.34 -2.99 1.94
CA VAL A 106 -16.18 -2.93 1.04
C VAL A 106 -16.16 -1.60 0.28
N LEU A 107 -15.01 -0.94 0.31
CA LEU A 107 -14.68 0.23 -0.50
C LEU A 107 -13.53 -0.14 -1.44
N ALA A 108 -13.86 -0.58 -2.65
CA ALA A 108 -12.87 -0.96 -3.66
C ALA A 108 -12.38 0.26 -4.46
N GLN A 109 -11.08 0.34 -4.72
CA GLN A 109 -10.43 1.46 -5.42
C GLN A 109 -10.99 1.77 -6.82
N ASP A 110 -11.61 0.79 -7.48
CA ASP A 110 -12.21 0.94 -8.81
C ASP A 110 -13.69 1.38 -8.77
N ALA A 111 -14.32 1.40 -7.60
CA ALA A 111 -15.77 1.64 -7.47
C ALA A 111 -16.16 3.12 -7.35
N LEU A 112 -15.27 3.95 -6.80
CA LEU A 112 -15.53 5.36 -6.50
C LEU A 112 -14.28 6.21 -6.73
N PRO A 113 -14.42 7.53 -6.95
CA PRO A 113 -13.29 8.45 -6.95
C PRO A 113 -12.48 8.36 -5.65
N LYS A 114 -11.15 8.44 -5.76
CA LYS A 114 -10.23 8.29 -4.60
C LYS A 114 -10.60 9.17 -3.41
N ARG A 115 -10.99 10.42 -3.66
CA ARG A 115 -11.39 11.36 -2.61
C ARG A 115 -12.60 10.84 -1.84
N GLU A 116 -13.61 10.36 -2.54
CA GLU A 116 -14.83 9.82 -1.95
C GLU A 116 -14.56 8.53 -1.17
N LEU A 117 -13.68 7.64 -1.66
CA LEU A 117 -13.25 6.46 -0.91
C LEU A 117 -12.64 6.83 0.44
N ILE A 118 -11.77 7.85 0.47
CA ILE A 118 -11.12 8.32 1.70
C ILE A 118 -12.15 8.95 2.64
N GLU A 119 -13.06 9.77 2.12
CA GLU A 119 -14.12 10.42 2.90
C GLU A 119 -15.07 9.39 3.53
N ARG A 120 -15.51 8.39 2.77
CA ARG A 120 -16.36 7.29 3.28
C ARG A 120 -15.64 6.43 4.31
N HIS A 121 -14.38 6.06 4.05
CA HIS A 121 -13.57 5.31 5.02
C HIS A 121 -13.45 6.08 6.34
N ARG A 122 -13.11 7.36 6.28
CA ARG A 122 -13.00 8.22 7.46
C ARG A 122 -14.34 8.33 8.20
N SER A 123 -15.44 8.54 7.47
CA SER A 123 -16.78 8.63 8.05
C SER A 123 -17.17 7.36 8.80
N ALA A 124 -16.86 6.18 8.26
CA ALA A 124 -17.12 4.90 8.93
C ALA A 124 -16.28 4.75 10.20
N VAL A 125 -14.97 5.04 10.12
CA VAL A 125 -14.05 5.00 11.27
C VAL A 125 -14.50 5.95 12.38
N ASP A 126 -14.86 7.19 12.04
CA ASP A 126 -15.31 8.21 13.00
C ASP A 126 -16.62 7.80 13.71
N LYS A 127 -17.43 6.94 13.09
CA LYS A 127 -18.66 6.35 13.67
C LYS A 127 -18.41 5.04 14.44
N GLY A 128 -17.19 4.51 14.42
CA GLY A 128 -16.87 3.19 14.99
C GLY A 128 -17.46 2.03 14.20
N GLU A 129 -17.79 2.26 12.92
CA GLU A 129 -18.25 1.24 11.98
C GLU A 129 -17.03 0.61 11.30
N GLY A 130 -17.03 -0.71 11.13
CA GLY A 130 -15.95 -1.37 10.42
C GLY A 130 -16.06 -1.15 8.91
N VAL A 131 -14.92 -0.97 8.25
CA VAL A 131 -14.84 -0.70 6.81
C VAL A 131 -13.63 -1.37 6.20
N LEU A 132 -13.82 -2.00 5.04
CA LEU A 132 -12.75 -2.69 4.33
C LEU A 132 -12.38 -1.95 3.05
N SER A 133 -11.21 -1.33 3.01
CA SER A 133 -10.69 -0.70 1.81
C SER A 133 -9.82 -1.67 1.02
N LEU A 134 -10.23 -1.98 -0.22
CA LEU A 134 -9.45 -2.82 -1.14
C LEU A 134 -8.70 -1.93 -2.13
N ALA A 135 -7.38 -2.01 -2.14
CA ALA A 135 -6.54 -1.19 -3.00
C ALA A 135 -5.44 -2.00 -3.66
N TRP A 136 -5.02 -1.55 -4.84
CA TRP A 136 -3.85 -2.09 -5.52
C TRP A 136 -3.02 -0.92 -6.02
N ARG A 137 -1.69 -1.07 -5.99
CA ARG A 137 -0.83 -0.08 -6.63
C ARG A 137 -0.40 -0.63 -7.97
N ALA A 138 -0.82 0.04 -9.04
CA ALA A 138 -0.18 -0.17 -10.33
C ALA A 138 1.31 0.05 -10.15
N SER A 139 2.10 -0.99 -10.45
CA SER A 139 3.55 -0.82 -10.56
C SER A 139 3.81 0.36 -11.50
N PRO A 140 4.70 1.30 -11.17
CA PRO A 140 5.17 2.30 -12.13
C PRO A 140 6.03 1.56 -13.17
N ARG A 141 5.41 0.79 -14.05
CA ARG A 141 6.03 0.31 -15.27
C ARG A 141 5.89 1.42 -16.29
N GLY A 142 6.86 2.33 -16.27
CA GLY A 142 7.20 3.09 -17.46
C GLY A 142 7.65 2.10 -18.53
N SER A 143 6.85 1.95 -19.57
CA SER A 143 7.33 1.53 -20.88
C SER A 143 8.34 2.58 -21.34
N ILE A 144 9.62 2.35 -21.09
CA ILE A 144 10.66 2.96 -21.91
C ILE A 144 10.75 2.06 -23.13
N SER A 145 10.10 2.49 -24.21
CA SER A 145 10.35 1.96 -25.55
C SER A 145 11.81 2.27 -25.91
N PRO A 146 12.65 1.30 -26.29
CA PRO A 146 13.92 1.59 -26.92
C PRO A 146 13.63 1.89 -28.39
N ALA A 147 13.24 3.13 -28.69
CA ALA A 147 13.24 3.62 -30.06
C ALA A 147 13.47 5.14 -30.04
N THR A 148 14.53 5.53 -30.74
CA THR A 148 14.90 6.90 -31.12
C THR A 148 15.64 7.71 -30.07
N ILE A 149 16.95 7.49 -29.95
CA ILE A 149 18.00 8.45 -30.36
C ILE A 149 19.11 7.66 -31.04
#